data_AF-A0A531K2Z8-F1
#
_entry.id   AF-A0A531K2Z8-F1
#
_cell.length_a   1.000
_cell.length_b   1.000
_cell.length_c   1.000
_cell.angle_alpha   90.00
_cell.angle_beta   90.00
_cell.angle_gamma   90.00
#
_symmetry.space_group_name_H-M   'P 1'
#
loop_
_entity.id
_entity.type
_entity.pdbx_description
1 polymer ?
#
loop_
_entity_poly.entity_id
_entity_poly.type
_entity_poly.pdbx_seq_one_letter_code
_entity_poly.pdbx_strand_id
1 'polypeptide(L)'
;IRISRADIDQALAKLSSVPEGAPLAVVSLGTPHFSHEEWMRLLPMLREVAPRRGIPIYVNTGRATLKRLQDEGALAGMEAFGLIPVADTCTYVTSIIERLDGVVMTNSGKWAHYAPGNIGVSVAFGDIKDCI
;
A
#
# COMPACT_ATOMS: atom_id res chain seq x y z
N ILE A 1 0.97 -19.54 -25.62
CA ILE A 1 0.01 -18.64 -24.91
C ILE A 1 0.36 -17.21 -25.32
N ARG A 2 -0.60 -16.40 -25.79
CA ARG A 2 -0.40 -14.98 -26.11
C ARG A 2 -1.12 -14.16 -25.04
N ILE A 3 -0.43 -13.21 -24.42
CA ILE A 3 -0.99 -12.27 -23.43
C ILE A 3 -1.11 -10.91 -24.10
N SER A 4 -2.30 -10.31 -24.05
CA SER A 4 -2.61 -8.99 -24.58
C SER A 4 -2.76 -7.96 -23.46
N ARG A 5 -2.78 -6.67 -23.81
CA ARG A 5 -3.07 -5.59 -22.87
C ARG A 5 -4.47 -5.74 -22.24
N ALA A 6 -5.46 -6.18 -23.03
CA ALA A 6 -6.81 -6.41 -22.54
C ALA A 6 -6.87 -7.52 -21.47
N ASP A 7 -6.02 -8.56 -21.58
CA ASP A 7 -5.93 -9.62 -20.56
C ASP A 7 -5.38 -9.05 -19.24
N ILE A 8 -4.41 -8.15 -19.32
CA ILE A 8 -3.84 -7.47 -18.14
C ILE A 8 -4.90 -6.56 -17.51
N ASP A 9 -5.56 -5.71 -18.30
CA ASP A 9 -6.57 -4.78 -17.80
C ASP A 9 -7.74 -5.53 -17.15
N GLN A 10 -8.18 -6.66 -17.74
CA GLN A 10 -9.20 -7.52 -17.15
C GLN A 10 -8.73 -8.16 -15.84
N ALA A 11 -7.47 -8.59 -15.75
CA ALA A 11 -6.92 -9.16 -14.52
C ALA A 11 -6.83 -8.10 -13.40
N LEU A 12 -6.39 -6.88 -13.73
CA LEU A 12 -6.28 -5.77 -12.78
C LEU A 12 -7.65 -5.29 -12.30
N ALA A 13 -8.65 -5.22 -13.19
CA ALA A 13 -10.02 -4.82 -12.82
C ALA A 13 -10.65 -5.73 -11.76
N LYS A 14 -10.23 -7.00 -11.66
CA LYS A 14 -10.72 -7.95 -10.65
C LYS A 14 -10.11 -7.72 -9.26
N LEU A 15 -9.07 -6.89 -9.14
CA LEU A 15 -8.42 -6.58 -7.87
C LEU A 15 -9.09 -5.43 -7.11
N SER A 16 -9.88 -4.62 -7.80
CA SER A 16 -10.71 -3.58 -7.19
C SER A 16 -12.13 -4.09 -6.99
N SER A 17 -12.71 -3.85 -5.81
CA SER A 17 -14.09 -4.23 -5.46
C SER A 17 -15.00 -3.04 -5.18
N VAL A 18 -14.49 -1.81 -5.36
CA VAL A 18 -15.20 -0.56 -5.08
C VAL A 18 -15.18 0.37 -6.29
N PRO A 19 -16.20 1.26 -6.43
CA PRO A 19 -16.19 2.30 -7.46
C PRO A 19 -15.15 3.38 -7.15
N GLU A 20 -14.77 4.14 -8.18
CA GLU A 20 -13.95 5.33 -8.04
C GLU A 20 -14.60 6.37 -7.12
N GLY A 21 -13.78 7.06 -6.31
CA GLY A 21 -14.26 8.06 -5.34
C GLY A 21 -14.77 7.48 -4.02
N ALA A 22 -14.74 6.16 -3.82
CA ALA A 22 -15.05 5.56 -2.53
C ALA A 22 -14.10 6.09 -1.43
N PRO A 23 -14.62 6.43 -0.22
CA PRO A 23 -13.79 6.97 0.85
C PRO A 23 -12.82 5.91 1.38
N LEU A 24 -11.53 6.23 1.36
CA LEU A 24 -10.46 5.36 1.86
C LEU A 24 -10.34 5.45 3.38
N ALA A 25 -10.15 4.29 4.01
CA ALA A 25 -9.86 4.18 5.43
C ALA A 25 -8.35 3.99 5.69
N VAL A 26 -7.65 3.26 4.81
CA VAL A 26 -6.24 2.86 4.95
C VAL A 26 -5.58 2.75 3.58
N VAL A 27 -4.27 2.98 3.52
CA VAL A 27 -3.43 2.62 2.36
C VAL A 27 -2.44 1.53 2.81
N SER A 28 -2.29 0.47 2.00
CA SER A 28 -1.37 -0.64 2.29
C SER A 28 -0.54 -0.96 1.04
N LEU A 29 0.75 -0.64 1.05
CA LEU A 29 1.65 -0.77 -0.11
C LEU A 29 2.64 -1.92 0.04
N GLY A 30 3.11 -2.42 -1.10
CA GLY A 30 4.40 -3.12 -1.17
C GLY A 30 4.44 -4.55 -0.63
N THR A 31 3.31 -5.20 -0.45
CA THR A 31 3.31 -6.65 -0.18
C THR A 31 3.80 -7.42 -1.43
N PRO A 32 4.82 -8.31 -1.33
CA PRO A 32 5.50 -8.74 -0.11
C PRO A 32 6.65 -7.84 0.35
N HIS A 33 7.42 -7.20 -0.55
CA HIS A 33 8.51 -6.31 -0.16
C HIS A 33 8.67 -5.10 -1.10
N PHE A 34 8.28 -3.92 -0.63
CA PHE A 34 8.58 -2.64 -1.27
C PHE A 34 10.10 -2.42 -1.30
N SER A 35 10.63 -2.20 -2.48
CA SER A 35 12.06 -2.00 -2.73
C SER A 35 12.53 -0.62 -2.27
N HIS A 36 13.84 -0.47 -2.09
CA HIS A 36 14.44 0.84 -1.77
C HIS A 36 14.12 1.89 -2.85
N GLU A 37 14.12 1.52 -4.12
CA GLU A 37 13.77 2.44 -5.20
C GLU A 37 12.32 2.92 -5.14
N GLU A 38 11.38 2.02 -4.82
CA GLU A 38 9.98 2.40 -4.63
C GLU A 38 9.82 3.34 -3.43
N TRP A 39 10.56 3.11 -2.34
CA TRP A 39 10.62 4.06 -1.21
C TRP A 39 11.12 5.44 -1.65
N MET A 40 12.19 5.51 -2.45
CA MET A 40 12.71 6.78 -2.96
C MET A 40 11.76 7.50 -3.90
N ARG A 41 10.77 6.81 -4.48
CA ARG A 41 9.67 7.41 -5.25
C ARG A 41 8.53 7.87 -4.36
N LEU A 42 8.16 7.07 -3.36
CA LEU A 42 7.04 7.32 -2.45
C LEU A 42 7.29 8.54 -1.55
N LEU A 43 8.46 8.64 -0.92
CA LEU A 43 8.72 9.66 0.11
C LEU A 43 8.65 11.10 -0.42
N PRO A 44 9.18 11.44 -1.63
CA PRO A 44 8.96 12.76 -2.22
C PRO A 44 7.48 13.05 -2.51
N MET A 45 6.73 12.08 -3.06
CA MET A 45 5.30 12.25 -3.36
C MET A 45 4.50 12.56 -2.11
N LEU A 46 4.77 11.84 -1.01
CA LEU A 46 4.11 12.10 0.28
C LEU A 46 4.40 13.50 0.82
N ARG A 47 5.63 13.98 0.68
CA ARG A 47 6.00 15.34 1.10
C ARG A 47 5.33 16.41 0.24
N GLU A 48 5.16 16.15 -1.06
CA GLU A 48 4.51 17.07 -2.00
C GLU A 48 3.00 17.16 -1.75
N VAL A 49 2.33 16.01 -1.65
CA VAL A 49 0.88 15.95 -1.39
C VAL A 49 0.55 16.43 0.02
N ALA A 50 1.43 16.13 1.00
CA ALA A 50 1.27 16.45 2.40
C ALA A 50 -0.15 16.13 2.91
N PRO A 51 -0.59 14.86 2.83
CA PRO A 51 -1.97 14.48 3.10
C PRO A 51 -2.40 14.92 4.50
N ARG A 52 -3.34 15.87 4.56
CA ARG A 52 -3.86 16.43 5.82
C ARG A 52 -4.78 15.49 6.58
N ARG A 53 -5.30 14.45 5.91
CA ARG A 53 -6.15 13.42 6.52
C ARG A 53 -5.23 12.31 7.02
N GLY A 54 -5.29 12.01 8.31
CA GLY A 54 -4.52 10.93 8.97
C GLY A 54 -4.96 9.53 8.56
N ILE A 55 -5.06 9.26 7.26
CA ILE A 55 -5.21 7.91 6.72
C ILE A 55 -3.87 7.21 6.95
N PRO A 56 -3.83 6.10 7.69
CA PRO A 56 -2.58 5.38 7.90
C PRO A 56 -2.11 4.72 6.61
N ILE A 57 -0.80 4.80 6.35
CA ILE A 57 -0.13 4.31 5.15
C ILE A 57 0.86 3.23 5.57
N TYR A 58 0.43 1.98 5.52
CA TYR A 58 1.29 0.84 5.81
C TYR A 58 2.12 0.48 4.59
N VAL A 59 3.42 0.27 4.74
CA VAL A 59 4.30 -0.13 3.63
C VAL A 59 5.10 -1.36 4.02
N ASN A 60 4.75 -2.51 3.44
CA ASN A 60 5.48 -3.76 3.68
C ASN A 60 6.83 -3.72 2.98
N THR A 61 7.92 -3.94 3.71
CA THR A 61 9.29 -3.95 3.18
C THR A 61 10.16 -4.97 3.90
N GLY A 62 11.28 -5.35 3.28
CA GLY A 62 12.23 -6.28 3.90
C GLY A 62 13.06 -5.62 5.00
N ARG A 63 13.46 -6.38 6.02
CA ARG A 63 14.33 -5.91 7.14
C ARG A 63 15.56 -5.14 6.68
N ALA A 64 16.27 -5.64 5.67
CA ALA A 64 17.48 -5.01 5.15
C ALA A 64 17.19 -3.64 4.50
N THR A 65 16.10 -3.54 3.75
CA THR A 65 15.64 -2.29 3.15
C THR A 65 15.23 -1.28 4.23
N LEU A 66 14.45 -1.72 5.23
CA LEU A 66 14.05 -0.86 6.34
C LEU A 66 15.26 -0.32 7.09
N LYS A 67 16.22 -1.19 7.42
CA LYS A 67 17.48 -0.77 8.07
C LYS A 67 18.24 0.26 7.23
N ARG A 68 18.37 0.02 5.92
CA ARG A 68 19.03 0.96 5.02
C ARG A 68 18.37 2.35 5.03
N LEU A 69 17.04 2.40 4.96
CA LEU A 69 16.29 3.67 5.00
C LEU A 69 16.47 4.41 6.32
N GLN A 70 16.58 3.67 7.44
CA GLN A 70 16.86 4.24 8.75
C GLN A 70 18.28 4.80 8.83
N ASP A 71 19.27 4.04 8.36
CA ASP A 71 20.68 4.47 8.33
C ASP A 71 20.87 5.73 7.45
N GLU A 72 20.10 5.84 6.36
CA GLU A 72 20.06 7.02 5.48
C GLU A 72 19.25 8.21 6.05
N GLY A 73 18.52 8.01 7.14
CA GLY A 73 17.60 9.02 7.70
C GLY A 73 16.40 9.33 6.80
N ALA A 74 16.13 8.51 5.79
CA ALA A 74 15.13 8.80 4.75
C ALA A 74 13.69 8.92 5.29
N LEU A 75 13.40 8.18 6.36
CA LEU A 75 12.08 8.11 7.01
C LEU A 75 11.82 9.23 8.03
N ALA A 76 12.78 10.10 8.29
CA ALA A 76 12.64 11.15 9.30
C ALA A 76 11.45 12.07 9.00
N GLY A 77 10.55 12.22 9.98
CA GLY A 77 9.37 13.08 9.90
C GLY A 77 8.20 12.50 9.07
N MET A 78 8.33 11.29 8.54
CA MET A 78 7.29 10.69 7.70
C MET A 78 6.11 10.15 8.53
N GLU A 79 6.31 9.94 9.83
CA GLU A 79 5.24 9.64 10.78
C GLU A 79 4.15 10.73 10.81
N ALA A 80 4.52 11.98 10.52
CA ALA A 80 3.57 13.09 10.43
C ALA A 80 2.57 12.94 9.26
N PHE A 81 2.89 12.10 8.27
CA PHE A 81 2.02 11.75 7.15
C PHE A 81 1.26 10.43 7.37
N GLY A 82 1.34 9.85 8.58
CA GLY A 82 0.72 8.55 8.88
C GLY A 82 1.45 7.36 8.25
N LEU A 83 2.70 7.52 7.83
CA LEU A 83 3.49 6.44 7.24
C LEU A 83 3.96 5.44 8.30
N ILE A 84 3.69 4.16 8.06
CA ILE A 84 4.03 3.04 8.96
C ILE A 84 4.77 1.96 8.15
N PRO A 85 6.12 1.93 8.18
CA PRO A 85 6.88 0.84 7.61
C PRO A 85 6.62 -0.47 8.37
N VAL A 86 6.36 -1.55 7.64
CA VAL A 86 6.08 -2.88 8.19
C VAL A 86 7.11 -3.87 7.65
N ALA A 87 7.80 -4.58 8.54
CA ALA A 87 8.64 -5.71 8.19
C ALA A 87 8.15 -6.98 8.90
N ASP A 88 8.58 -8.14 8.43
CA ASP A 88 8.42 -9.46 9.08
C ASP A 88 7.00 -9.99 9.24
N THR A 89 6.01 -9.26 8.74
CA THR A 89 4.64 -9.74 8.67
C THR A 89 3.91 -9.17 7.46
N CYS A 90 2.77 -9.79 7.14
CA CYS A 90 1.81 -9.32 6.17
C CYS A 90 0.67 -8.61 6.92
N THR A 91 0.28 -7.42 6.45
CA THR A 91 -0.82 -6.62 7.01
C THR A 91 -2.21 -7.26 6.86
N TYR A 92 -2.30 -8.35 6.09
CA TYR A 92 -3.52 -9.14 5.84
C TYR A 92 -3.48 -10.55 6.47
N VAL A 93 -2.51 -10.82 7.36
CA VAL A 93 -2.39 -12.10 8.09
C VAL A 93 -2.38 -11.87 9.60
N THR A 94 -1.48 -11.01 10.09
CA THR A 94 -1.57 -10.49 11.46
C THR A 94 -2.19 -9.10 11.36
N SER A 95 -3.40 -8.92 11.87
CA SER A 95 -4.11 -7.63 11.78
C SER A 95 -3.40 -6.58 12.64
N ILE A 96 -2.41 -5.90 12.06
CA ILE A 96 -1.76 -4.70 12.60
C ILE A 96 -2.43 -3.42 12.08
N ILE A 97 -3.37 -3.56 11.14
CA ILE A 97 -4.20 -2.46 10.65
C ILE A 97 -5.26 -2.17 11.71
N GLU A 98 -5.27 -0.96 12.23
CA GLU A 98 -6.15 -0.54 13.33
C GLU A 98 -7.62 -0.38 12.91
N ARG A 99 -7.87 -0.10 11.62
CA ARG A 99 -9.21 0.14 11.08
C ARG A 99 -9.45 -0.74 9.85
N LEU A 100 -10.30 -1.75 10.03
CA LEU A 100 -10.71 -2.68 8.98
C LEU A 100 -12.13 -2.38 8.46
N ASP A 101 -12.84 -1.45 9.09
CA ASP A 101 -14.15 -0.97 8.68
C ASP A 101 -14.04 0.06 7.54
N GLY A 102 -13.70 -0.41 6.34
CA GLY A 102 -13.69 0.46 5.16
C GLY A 102 -12.94 -0.07 3.94
N VAL A 103 -12.67 0.85 3.03
CA VAL A 103 -11.91 0.59 1.80
C VAL A 103 -10.42 0.75 2.09
N VAL A 104 -9.64 -0.25 1.72
CA VAL A 104 -8.18 -0.18 1.74
C VAL A 104 -7.66 -0.07 0.32
N MET A 105 -6.81 0.93 0.08
CA MET A 105 -6.14 1.08 -1.21
C MET A 105 -4.77 0.41 -1.21
N THR A 106 -4.42 -0.28 -2.29
CA THR A 106 -3.13 -0.99 -2.40
C THR A 106 -2.59 -1.01 -3.82
N ASN A 107 -1.26 -1.07 -3.94
CA ASN A 107 -0.56 -1.36 -5.19
C ASN A 107 -0.13 -2.84 -5.33
N SER A 108 -0.48 -3.69 -4.36
CA SER A 108 -0.08 -5.09 -4.33
C SER A 108 -1.22 -6.00 -4.77
N GLY A 109 -1.03 -6.71 -5.89
CA GLY A 109 -1.99 -7.72 -6.34
C GLY A 109 -2.14 -8.88 -5.35
N LYS A 110 -1.08 -9.22 -4.61
CA LYS A 110 -1.13 -10.22 -3.53
C LYS A 110 -2.01 -9.75 -2.39
N TRP A 111 -1.83 -8.50 -1.95
CA TRP A 111 -2.64 -7.93 -0.88
C TRP A 111 -4.11 -7.84 -1.30
N ALA A 112 -4.37 -7.27 -2.49
CA ALA A 112 -5.71 -7.12 -3.04
C ALA A 112 -6.45 -8.46 -3.18
N HIS A 113 -5.73 -9.54 -3.51
CA HIS A 113 -6.31 -10.86 -3.65
C HIS A 113 -6.67 -11.52 -2.29
N TYR A 114 -5.78 -11.43 -1.29
CA TYR A 114 -5.98 -12.16 -0.02
C TYR A 114 -6.70 -11.38 1.07
N ALA A 115 -6.54 -10.06 1.14
CA ALA A 115 -7.07 -9.27 2.24
C ALA A 115 -8.61 -9.33 2.38
N PRO A 116 -9.42 -9.31 1.30
CA PRO A 116 -10.87 -9.44 1.44
C PRO A 116 -11.29 -10.72 2.18
N GLY A 117 -10.69 -11.85 1.82
CA GLY A 117 -11.00 -13.15 2.43
C GLY A 117 -10.43 -13.31 3.85
N ASN A 118 -9.29 -12.68 4.14
CA ASN A 118 -8.62 -12.85 5.42
C ASN A 118 -9.10 -11.88 6.51
N ILE A 119 -9.35 -10.63 6.16
CA ILE A 119 -9.63 -9.55 7.11
C ILE A 119 -10.90 -8.76 6.80
N GLY A 120 -11.69 -9.18 5.80
CA GLY A 120 -13.04 -8.67 5.56
C GLY A 120 -13.12 -7.25 4.96
N VAL A 121 -12.04 -6.77 4.34
CA VAL A 121 -11.95 -5.42 3.77
C VAL A 121 -12.41 -5.35 2.31
N SER A 122 -12.83 -4.17 1.88
CA SER A 122 -12.99 -3.85 0.45
C SER A 122 -11.71 -3.22 -0.11
N VAL A 123 -11.44 -3.42 -1.40
CA VAL A 123 -10.15 -3.06 -2.01
C VAL A 123 -10.32 -2.06 -3.14
N ALA A 124 -9.51 -1.01 -3.11
CA ALA A 124 -9.16 -0.22 -4.29
C ALA A 124 -7.74 -0.59 -4.73
N PHE A 125 -7.58 -1.07 -5.95
CA PHE A 125 -6.27 -1.39 -6.52
C PHE A 125 -5.82 -0.26 -7.46
N GLY A 126 -4.59 0.23 -7.29
CA GLY A 126 -4.01 1.31 -8.09
C GLY A 126 -2.49 1.32 -8.06
N ASP A 127 -1.85 2.25 -8.75
CA ASP A 127 -0.40 2.43 -8.65
C ASP A 127 0.00 3.25 -7.40
N ILE A 128 1.31 3.45 -7.18
CA ILE A 128 1.80 4.23 -6.02
C ILE A 128 1.26 5.66 -6.03
N LYS A 129 1.14 6.27 -7.21
CA LYS A 129 0.69 7.64 -7.35
C LYS A 129 -0.81 7.75 -7.10
N ASP A 130 -1.60 6.76 -7.53
CA ASP A 130 -3.03 6.71 -7.24
C ASP A 130 -3.31 6.58 -5.74
N CYS A 131 -2.38 5.95 -5.00
CA CYS A 131 -2.53 5.69 -3.56
C CYS A 131 -2.23 6.91 -2.67
N ILE A 132 -1.58 7.97 -3.18
CA ILE A 132 -1.07 9.12 -2.39
C ILE A 132 -1.76 10.43 -2.76
#